data_AF-A0A315F012-F1
#
_entry.id   AF-A0A315F012-F1
#
_cell.length_a   1.000
_cell.length_b   1.000
_cell.length_c   1.000
_cell.angle_alpha   90.00
_cell.angle_beta   90.00
_cell.angle_gamma   90.00
#
_symmetry.space_group_name_H-M   'P 1'
#
loop_
_entity.id
_entity.type
_entity.pdbx_description
1 polymer ?
#
loop_
_entity_poly.entity_id
_entity_poly.type
_entity_poly.pdbx_seq_one_letter_code
_entity_poly.pdbx_strand_id
1 'polypeptide(L)'
;MIKRESNAYKQIKGNIAKLTIIQQATEFSPQKLVHLHLVYCTDLLEIMDVGKLSTKSFYKYFIKESCKYLKENQASKAYQTIFESVKEHYLTKKYFGSDYYEIIKEYKEAESTLRDFVLDGYKALFPITPEMTKAEVARRNQRMGKISVRNWIGDIGNYQFFHQAPNFMQVNVNNEIQMAEIFLHNLMDDKSLDLEIMKLSSNLYLEEKLAPKSIQIKTKLVKI
;
A
#
# COMPACT_ATOMS: atom_id res chain seq x y z
N MET A 1 -14.06 -22.51 9.87
CA MET A 1 -13.72 -21.54 8.80
C MET A 1 -14.40 -20.19 9.01
N ILE A 2 -15.73 -20.12 9.09
CA ILE A 2 -16.52 -18.87 9.20
C ILE A 2 -16.10 -17.95 10.36
N LYS A 3 -15.88 -18.50 11.57
CA LYS A 3 -15.44 -17.69 12.74
C LYS A 3 -14.06 -17.04 12.55
N ARG A 4 -13.19 -17.63 11.73
CA ARG A 4 -11.79 -17.20 11.52
C ARG A 4 -11.69 -16.10 10.46
N GLU A 5 -12.44 -16.21 9.37
CA GLU A 5 -12.59 -15.12 8.39
C GLU A 5 -13.21 -13.87 9.05
N SER A 6 -14.22 -14.07 9.90
CA SER A 6 -14.79 -12.99 10.71
C SER A 6 -13.74 -12.32 11.61
N ASN A 7 -12.76 -13.07 12.11
CA ASN A 7 -11.68 -12.52 12.93
C ASN A 7 -10.72 -11.67 12.09
N ALA A 8 -10.31 -12.13 10.90
CA ALA A 8 -9.46 -11.35 9.99
C ALA A 8 -10.08 -9.99 9.60
N TYR A 9 -11.36 -9.96 9.23
CA TYR A 9 -12.06 -8.69 8.96
C TYR A 9 -12.12 -7.78 10.18
N LYS A 10 -12.31 -8.34 11.39
CA LYS A 10 -12.25 -7.57 12.65
C LYS A 10 -10.85 -7.00 12.90
N GLN A 11 -9.79 -7.77 12.65
CA GLN A 11 -8.41 -7.30 12.81
C GLN A 11 -8.10 -6.15 11.85
N ILE A 12 -8.46 -6.29 10.57
CA ILE A 12 -8.29 -5.21 9.57
C ILE A 12 -9.07 -3.97 10.00
N LYS A 13 -10.34 -4.12 10.37
CA LYS A 13 -11.18 -2.98 10.75
C LYS A 13 -10.70 -2.30 12.03
N GLY A 14 -10.28 -3.06 13.03
CA GLY A 14 -9.75 -2.55 14.30
C GLY A 14 -8.45 -1.76 14.11
N ASN A 15 -7.63 -2.15 13.14
CA ASN A 15 -6.34 -1.52 12.84
C ASN A 15 -6.38 -0.58 11.62
N ILE A 16 -7.58 -0.17 11.16
CA ILE A 16 -7.71 0.51 9.87
C ILE A 16 -6.93 1.83 9.78
N ALA A 17 -6.87 2.59 10.88
CA ALA A 17 -6.11 3.83 10.95
C ALA A 17 -4.60 3.57 10.75
N LYS A 18 -4.04 2.61 11.50
CA LYS A 18 -2.63 2.20 11.41
C LYS A 18 -2.28 1.71 10.02
N LEU A 19 -3.03 0.73 9.53
CA LEU A 19 -2.78 0.13 8.22
C LEU A 19 -2.90 1.15 7.10
N THR A 20 -3.86 2.08 7.18
CA THR A 20 -4.01 3.15 6.18
C THR A 20 -2.86 4.13 6.22
N ILE A 21 -2.46 4.61 7.40
CA ILE A 21 -1.34 5.56 7.55
C ILE A 21 -0.04 4.92 7.04
N ILE A 22 0.24 3.68 7.43
CA ILE A 22 1.42 2.95 6.95
C ILE A 22 1.34 2.80 5.43
N GLN A 23 0.22 2.35 4.87
CA GLN A 23 0.09 2.17 3.41
C GLN A 23 0.31 3.47 2.64
N GLN A 24 -0.27 4.58 3.11
CA GLN A 24 -0.12 5.88 2.47
C GLN A 24 1.30 6.43 2.60
N ALA A 25 1.97 6.21 3.73
CA ALA A 25 3.31 6.73 3.98
C ALA A 25 4.39 5.94 3.22
N THR A 26 4.13 4.65 2.99
CA THR A 26 5.11 3.70 2.47
C THR A 26 4.92 3.37 0.99
N GLU A 27 3.73 3.64 0.44
CA GLU A 27 3.28 3.19 -0.88
C GLU A 27 3.43 1.66 -1.08
N PHE A 28 3.43 0.90 0.01
CA PHE A 28 3.52 -0.55 -0.08
C PHE A 28 2.21 -1.15 -0.60
N SER A 29 2.31 -2.30 -1.27
CA SER A 29 1.15 -3.02 -1.79
C SER A 29 0.10 -3.23 -0.69
N PRO A 30 -1.15 -2.79 -0.89
CA PRO A 30 -2.26 -3.06 0.03
C PRO A 30 -2.44 -4.56 0.30
N GLN A 31 -2.23 -5.39 -0.71
CA GLN A 31 -2.36 -6.83 -0.59
C GLN A 31 -1.27 -7.38 0.33
N LYS A 32 -0.01 -7.01 0.11
CA LYS A 32 1.10 -7.47 0.95
C LYS A 32 1.05 -6.89 2.35
N LEU A 33 0.66 -5.64 2.53
CA LEU A 33 0.53 -5.04 3.86
C LEU A 33 -0.51 -5.78 4.71
N VAL A 34 -1.68 -6.09 4.13
CA VAL A 34 -2.72 -6.87 4.83
C VAL A 34 -2.22 -8.28 5.12
N HIS A 35 -1.49 -8.89 4.19
CA HIS A 35 -0.87 -10.19 4.42
C HIS A 35 0.10 -10.13 5.60
N LEU A 36 1.02 -9.16 5.63
CA LEU A 36 1.99 -8.99 6.71
C LEU A 36 1.28 -8.79 8.05
N HIS A 37 0.28 -7.92 8.11
CA HIS A 37 -0.48 -7.67 9.33
C HIS A 37 -1.17 -8.93 9.86
N LEU A 38 -1.90 -9.65 9.00
CA LEU A 38 -2.65 -10.83 9.40
C LEU A 38 -1.74 -12.01 9.75
N VAL A 39 -0.63 -12.18 9.03
CA VAL A 39 0.27 -13.31 9.26
C VAL A 39 1.19 -13.05 10.44
N TYR A 40 1.81 -11.88 10.55
CA TYR A 40 2.91 -11.68 11.49
C TYR A 40 2.53 -10.85 12.72
N CYS A 41 1.54 -9.96 12.60
CA CYS A 41 1.18 -9.03 13.68
C CYS A 41 -0.09 -9.45 14.43
N THR A 42 -0.65 -10.62 14.14
CA THR A 42 -1.79 -11.17 14.87
C THR A 42 -1.56 -12.64 15.19
N ASP A 43 -2.22 -13.16 16.23
CA ASP A 43 -2.19 -14.59 16.61
C ASP A 43 -2.89 -15.51 15.58
N LEU A 44 -3.05 -15.07 14.34
CA LEU A 44 -3.59 -15.85 13.23
C LEU A 44 -2.52 -16.69 12.52
N LEU A 45 -1.25 -16.66 13.00
CA LEU A 45 -0.07 -17.39 12.49
C LEU A 45 -0.33 -18.87 12.18
N GLU A 46 -1.19 -19.56 12.94
CA GLU A 46 -1.45 -21.00 12.77
C GLU A 46 -2.51 -21.35 11.70
N ILE A 47 -3.18 -20.36 11.08
CA ILE A 47 -4.53 -20.60 10.53
C ILE A 47 -4.64 -20.51 9.01
N MET A 48 -3.69 -19.90 8.32
CA MET A 48 -3.83 -19.62 6.89
C MET A 48 -2.65 -20.16 6.12
N ASP A 49 -2.86 -21.34 5.52
CA ASP A 49 -2.11 -21.83 4.37
C ASP A 49 -1.78 -20.64 3.46
N VAL A 50 -0.50 -20.29 3.34
CA VAL A 50 -0.01 -19.00 2.80
C VAL A 50 -0.58 -18.73 1.39
N GLY A 51 -0.90 -19.80 0.65
CA GLY A 51 -1.57 -19.74 -0.66
C GLY A 51 -3.05 -19.30 -0.62
N LYS A 52 -3.76 -19.38 0.51
CA LYS A 52 -5.19 -19.05 0.69
C LYS A 52 -5.46 -17.65 1.24
N LEU A 53 -4.45 -16.93 1.74
CA LEU A 53 -4.54 -15.48 2.00
C LEU A 53 -4.69 -14.66 0.69
N SER A 54 -4.52 -15.31 -0.46
CA SER A 54 -4.87 -14.80 -1.79
C SER A 54 -6.37 -14.59 -2.00
N THR A 55 -7.23 -14.83 -1.01
CA THR A 55 -8.64 -14.48 -1.12
C THR A 55 -8.74 -12.98 -1.34
N LYS A 56 -9.05 -12.62 -2.60
CA LYS A 56 -9.21 -11.25 -3.06
C LYS A 56 -10.13 -10.39 -2.18
N SER A 57 -10.89 -11.01 -1.29
CA SER A 57 -11.80 -10.39 -0.35
C SER A 57 -11.12 -9.56 0.76
N PHE A 58 -10.00 -10.00 1.35
CA PHE A 58 -9.41 -9.28 2.49
C PHE A 58 -8.74 -7.97 2.08
N TYR A 59 -7.92 -7.97 1.03
CA TYR A 59 -7.33 -6.72 0.54
C TYR A 59 -8.40 -5.79 -0.05
N LYS A 60 -9.43 -6.31 -0.73
CA LYS A 60 -10.56 -5.49 -1.20
C LYS A 60 -11.31 -4.85 -0.04
N TYR A 61 -11.49 -5.59 1.05
CA TYR A 61 -12.08 -5.07 2.27
C TYR A 61 -11.21 -3.97 2.89
N PHE A 62 -9.90 -4.19 3.00
CA PHE A 62 -8.96 -3.15 3.43
C PHE A 62 -9.06 -1.89 2.58
N ILE A 63 -8.99 -2.00 1.24
CA ILE A 63 -9.12 -0.85 0.33
C ILE A 63 -10.44 -0.11 0.59
N LYS A 64 -11.56 -0.82 0.72
CA LYS A 64 -12.86 -0.22 1.00
C LYS A 64 -12.86 0.56 2.31
N GLU A 65 -12.42 -0.06 3.41
CA GLU A 65 -12.39 0.58 4.72
C GLU A 65 -11.35 1.71 4.79
N SER A 66 -10.23 1.58 4.09
CA SER A 66 -9.16 2.58 4.02
C SER A 66 -9.64 3.81 3.27
N CYS A 67 -10.30 3.63 2.12
CA CYS A 67 -10.93 4.73 1.39
C CYS A 67 -12.00 5.44 2.23
N LYS A 68 -12.79 4.69 3.01
CA LYS A 68 -13.77 5.28 3.92
C LYS A 68 -13.07 6.12 5.01
N TYR A 69 -12.06 5.54 5.64
CA TYR A 69 -11.25 6.21 6.67
C TYR A 69 -10.60 7.50 6.14
N LEU A 70 -10.00 7.46 4.94
CA LEU A 70 -9.40 8.65 4.32
C LEU A 70 -10.43 9.74 4.04
N LYS A 71 -11.60 9.39 3.50
CA LYS A 71 -12.67 10.37 3.24
C LYS A 71 -13.12 11.10 4.51
N GLU A 72 -13.11 10.41 5.64
CA GLU A 72 -13.55 10.96 6.93
C GLU A 72 -12.45 11.77 7.62
N ASN A 73 -11.17 11.39 7.46
CA ASN A 73 -10.09 11.85 8.34
C ASN A 73 -8.97 12.63 7.64
N GLN A 74 -8.76 12.44 6.33
CA GLN A 74 -7.58 12.94 5.62
C GLN A 74 -7.45 14.48 5.66
N ALA A 75 -8.58 15.20 5.74
CA ALA A 75 -8.57 16.66 5.83
C ALA A 75 -8.30 17.19 7.26
N SER A 76 -8.35 16.34 8.28
CA SER A 76 -8.12 16.76 9.67
C SER A 76 -6.65 17.08 9.94
N LYS A 77 -6.41 18.08 10.80
CA LYS A 77 -5.05 18.45 11.20
C LYS A 77 -4.38 17.34 12.00
N ALA A 78 -5.17 16.62 12.81
CA ALA A 78 -4.70 15.47 13.57
C ALA A 78 -4.15 14.36 12.64
N TYR A 79 -4.87 14.02 11.55
CA TYR A 79 -4.40 13.03 10.59
C TYR A 79 -3.08 13.47 9.93
N GLN A 80 -3.02 14.71 9.43
CA GLN A 80 -1.83 15.23 8.76
C GLN A 80 -0.60 15.24 9.67
N THR A 81 -0.79 15.60 10.94
CA THR A 81 0.31 15.61 11.93
C THR A 81 0.90 14.23 12.13
N ILE A 82 0.05 13.21 12.28
CA ILE A 82 0.51 11.83 12.50
C ILE A 82 1.10 11.26 11.22
N PHE A 83 0.50 11.56 10.07
CA PHE A 83 1.02 11.13 8.77
C PHE A 83 2.45 11.64 8.53
N GLU A 84 2.71 12.92 8.79
CA GLU A 84 4.06 13.48 8.68
C GLU A 84 5.00 12.93 9.75
N SER A 85 4.54 12.76 11.00
CA SER A 85 5.32 12.09 12.05
C SER A 85 5.76 10.68 11.66
N VAL A 86 4.87 9.88 11.05
CA VAL A 86 5.24 8.55 10.53
C VAL A 86 6.37 8.66 9.50
N LYS A 87 6.25 9.59 8.55
CA LYS A 87 7.26 9.79 7.50
C LYS A 87 8.60 10.25 8.06
N GLU A 88 8.60 11.24 8.94
CA GLU A 88 9.83 11.86 9.45
C GLU A 88 10.51 11.05 10.55
N HIS A 89 9.74 10.37 11.39
CA HIS A 89 10.24 9.77 12.62
C HIS A 89 10.15 8.26 12.69
N TYR A 90 9.22 7.62 11.98
CA TYR A 90 9.05 6.16 12.04
C TYR A 90 9.70 5.45 10.86
N LEU A 91 9.62 6.03 9.66
CA LEU A 91 10.27 5.48 8.47
C LEU A 91 11.80 5.61 8.50
N THR A 92 12.33 6.46 9.40
CA THR A 92 13.76 6.72 9.59
C THR A 92 14.33 6.06 10.86
N LYS A 93 13.54 5.20 11.55
CA LYS A 93 13.95 4.56 12.82
C LYS A 93 15.11 3.58 12.61
N LYS A 94 16.29 3.98 13.05
CA LYS A 94 17.54 3.20 12.96
C LYS A 94 17.49 1.81 13.63
N TYR A 95 16.67 1.60 14.65
CA TYR A 95 16.60 0.28 15.31
C TYR A 95 15.76 -0.74 14.52
N PHE A 96 15.07 -0.32 13.45
CA PHE A 96 14.47 -1.24 12.48
C PHE A 96 15.47 -1.71 11.41
N GLY A 97 16.72 -1.23 11.46
CA GLY A 97 17.74 -1.48 10.46
C GLY A 97 18.00 -0.24 9.61
N SER A 98 18.15 -0.43 8.30
CA SER A 98 18.27 0.67 7.33
C SER A 98 17.02 1.55 7.32
N ASP A 99 17.20 2.81 6.95
CA ASP A 99 16.10 3.74 6.71
C ASP A 99 15.18 3.18 5.62
N TYR A 100 13.86 3.25 5.81
CA TYR A 100 12.89 2.77 4.83
C TYR A 100 13.09 3.44 3.46
N TYR A 101 13.43 4.72 3.44
CA TYR A 101 13.68 5.45 2.20
C TYR A 101 14.93 4.96 1.46
N GLU A 102 15.94 4.48 2.18
CA GLU A 102 17.12 3.84 1.59
C GLU A 102 16.73 2.48 0.99
N ILE A 103 16.00 1.66 1.74
CA ILE A 103 15.48 0.37 1.26
C ILE A 103 14.64 0.56 -0.01
N ILE A 104 13.75 1.56 -0.03
CA ILE A 104 12.92 1.83 -1.20
C ILE A 104 13.70 2.41 -2.37
N LYS A 105 14.79 3.13 -2.10
CA LYS A 105 15.70 3.58 -3.15
C LYS A 105 16.37 2.38 -3.83
N GLU A 106 16.94 1.46 -3.04
CA GLU A 106 17.57 0.23 -3.55
C GLU A 106 16.56 -0.63 -4.33
N TYR A 107 15.35 -0.82 -3.78
CA TYR A 107 14.24 -1.47 -4.49
C TYR A 107 13.94 -0.81 -5.85
N LYS A 108 13.82 0.52 -5.91
CA LYS A 108 13.50 1.23 -7.15
C LYS A 108 14.61 1.13 -8.18
N GLU A 109 15.87 1.13 -7.75
CA GLU A 109 17.03 0.93 -8.63
C GLU A 109 17.03 -0.50 -9.20
N ALA A 110 16.79 -1.51 -8.36
CA ALA A 110 16.67 -2.90 -8.80
C ALA A 110 15.47 -3.12 -9.74
N GLU A 111 14.30 -2.57 -9.41
CA GLU A 111 13.11 -2.64 -10.25
C GLU A 111 13.33 -1.95 -11.60
N SER A 112 13.94 -0.75 -11.63
CA SER A 112 14.22 -0.04 -12.89
C SER A 112 15.18 -0.83 -13.76
N THR A 113 16.26 -1.34 -13.18
CA THR A 113 17.26 -2.15 -13.90
C THR A 113 16.62 -3.38 -14.56
N LEU A 114 15.79 -4.10 -13.81
CA LEU A 114 15.04 -5.25 -14.32
C LEU A 114 14.10 -4.83 -15.45
N ARG A 115 13.34 -3.75 -15.24
CA ARG A 115 12.35 -3.26 -16.20
C ARG A 115 13.00 -2.81 -17.50
N ASP A 116 14.09 -2.07 -17.42
CA ASP A 116 14.82 -1.55 -18.57
C ASP A 116 15.40 -2.70 -19.40
N PHE A 117 15.96 -3.72 -18.74
CA PHE A 117 16.39 -4.94 -19.41
C PHE A 117 15.26 -5.60 -20.22
N VAL A 118 14.08 -5.78 -19.61
CA VAL A 118 12.94 -6.42 -20.28
C VAL A 118 12.37 -5.53 -21.39
N LEU A 119 12.33 -4.21 -21.19
CA LEU A 119 11.91 -3.25 -22.20
C LEU A 119 12.81 -3.27 -23.42
N ASP A 120 14.13 -3.31 -23.23
CA ASP A 120 15.09 -3.33 -24.32
C ASP A 120 15.07 -4.66 -25.06
N GLY A 121 14.97 -5.78 -24.34
CA GLY A 121 14.71 -7.09 -24.94
C GLY A 121 13.41 -7.11 -25.78
N TYR A 122 12.33 -6.51 -25.27
CA TYR A 122 11.06 -6.39 -26.00
C TYR A 122 11.19 -5.53 -27.25
N LYS A 123 11.89 -4.39 -27.19
CA LYS A 123 12.12 -3.52 -28.35
C LYS A 123 12.94 -4.23 -29.42
N ALA A 124 13.96 -5.00 -29.03
CA ALA A 124 14.81 -5.76 -29.94
C ALA A 124 14.05 -6.91 -30.63
N LEU A 125 13.19 -7.63 -29.90
CA LEU A 125 12.39 -8.73 -30.45
C LEU A 125 11.20 -8.24 -31.30
N PHE A 126 10.65 -7.06 -30.98
CA PHE A 126 9.50 -6.48 -31.67
C PHE A 126 9.78 -5.04 -32.14
N PRO A 127 10.70 -4.87 -33.11
CA PRO A 127 11.00 -3.58 -33.71
C PRO A 127 9.80 -3.07 -34.52
N ILE A 128 9.66 -1.74 -34.61
CA ILE A 128 8.67 -1.14 -35.52
C ILE A 128 9.27 -1.15 -36.92
N THR A 129 8.58 -1.79 -37.88
CA THR A 129 9.01 -1.82 -39.28
C THR A 129 8.08 -0.95 -40.15
N PRO A 130 8.55 -0.46 -41.32
CA PRO A 130 7.75 0.40 -42.20
C PRO A 130 6.44 -0.24 -42.71
N GLU A 131 6.39 -1.57 -42.76
CA GLU A 131 5.27 -2.35 -43.29
C GLU A 131 4.15 -2.53 -42.25
N MET A 132 4.42 -2.22 -40.98
CA MET A 132 3.43 -2.34 -39.91
C MET A 132 2.30 -1.33 -40.08
N THR A 133 1.07 -1.81 -39.99
CA THR A 133 -0.12 -0.97 -39.91
C THR A 133 -0.14 -0.19 -38.59
N LYS A 134 -0.87 0.95 -38.57
CA LYS A 134 -1.11 1.73 -37.34
C LYS A 134 -1.67 0.87 -36.20
N ALA A 135 -2.53 -0.10 -36.52
CA ALA A 135 -3.13 -1.00 -35.53
C ALA A 135 -2.09 -1.95 -34.90
N GLU A 136 -1.12 -2.42 -35.67
CA GLU A 136 -0.04 -3.27 -35.17
C GLU A 136 0.92 -2.49 -34.27
N VAL A 137 1.29 -1.28 -34.68
CA VAL A 137 2.09 -0.37 -33.85
C VAL A 137 1.38 -0.07 -32.52
N ALA A 138 0.07 0.18 -32.56
CA ALA A 138 -0.73 0.42 -31.36
C ALA A 138 -0.75 -0.80 -30.42
N ARG A 139 -0.99 -2.01 -30.93
CA ARG A 139 -0.95 -3.25 -30.13
C ARG A 139 0.43 -3.48 -29.49
N ARG A 140 1.49 -3.23 -30.25
CA ARG A 140 2.88 -3.36 -29.79
C ARG A 140 3.18 -2.36 -28.67
N ASN A 141 2.77 -1.10 -28.83
CA ASN A 141 2.96 -0.06 -27.82
C ASN A 141 2.09 -0.28 -26.58
N GLN A 142 0.90 -0.84 -26.73
CA GLN A 142 0.07 -1.23 -25.58
C GLN A 142 0.76 -2.28 -24.70
N ARG A 143 1.39 -3.29 -25.32
CA ARG A 143 2.16 -4.31 -24.60
C ARG A 143 3.40 -3.72 -23.91
N MET A 144 4.13 -2.85 -24.60
CA MET A 144 5.26 -2.11 -24.01
C MET A 144 4.79 -1.26 -22.82
N GLY A 145 3.64 -0.58 -22.95
CA GLY A 145 3.04 0.21 -21.89
C GLY A 145 2.75 -0.59 -20.62
N LYS A 146 2.39 -1.88 -20.73
CA LYS A 146 2.20 -2.77 -19.57
C LYS A 146 3.48 -3.05 -18.78
N ILE A 147 4.64 -2.98 -19.43
CA ILE A 147 5.96 -3.14 -18.79
C ILE A 147 6.37 -1.84 -18.09
N SER A 148 5.99 -0.69 -18.67
CA SER A 148 6.34 0.64 -18.15
C SER A 148 5.45 1.15 -17.00
N VAL A 149 4.40 0.42 -16.61
CA VAL A 149 3.51 0.84 -15.52
C VAL A 149 4.28 0.88 -14.19
N ARG A 150 4.05 1.95 -13.41
CA ARG A 150 4.48 2.01 -12.02
C ARG A 150 3.64 1.04 -11.20
N ASN A 151 4.29 0.06 -10.58
CA ASN A 151 3.65 -0.93 -9.73
C ASN A 151 3.72 -0.49 -8.27
N TRP A 152 2.82 -1.01 -7.45
CA TRP A 152 2.99 -0.91 -5.99
C TRP A 152 4.25 -1.67 -5.57
N ILE A 153 4.91 -1.16 -4.53
CA ILE A 153 6.08 -1.84 -3.97
C ILE A 153 5.64 -3.21 -3.46
N GLY A 154 6.35 -4.25 -3.90
CA GLY A 154 6.06 -5.63 -3.54
C GLY A 154 5.08 -6.37 -4.47
N ASP A 155 4.40 -5.70 -5.41
CA ASP A 155 3.46 -6.36 -6.34
C ASP A 155 4.12 -6.81 -7.65
N ILE A 156 5.36 -6.40 -7.92
CA ILE A 156 6.05 -6.64 -9.20
C ILE A 156 6.09 -8.12 -9.62
N GLY A 157 6.14 -9.05 -8.66
CA GLY A 157 6.10 -10.49 -8.92
C GLY A 157 4.79 -11.00 -9.53
N ASN A 158 3.73 -10.20 -9.56
CA ASN A 158 2.46 -10.55 -10.22
C ASN A 158 2.45 -10.22 -11.72
N TYR A 159 3.47 -9.52 -12.22
CA TYR A 159 3.51 -9.03 -13.59
C TYR A 159 4.34 -9.95 -14.48
N GLN A 160 3.79 -10.31 -15.64
CA GLN A 160 4.43 -11.25 -16.56
C GLN A 160 5.85 -10.83 -16.95
N PHE A 161 6.12 -9.52 -17.08
CA PHE A 161 7.43 -9.01 -17.47
C PHE A 161 8.52 -9.30 -16.42
N PHE A 162 8.14 -9.41 -15.13
CA PHE A 162 9.08 -9.76 -14.08
C PHE A 162 9.72 -11.13 -14.32
N HIS A 163 8.91 -12.10 -14.73
CA HIS A 163 9.34 -13.47 -15.03
C HIS A 163 10.10 -13.61 -16.36
N GLN A 164 10.16 -12.54 -17.17
CA GLN A 164 10.93 -12.50 -18.42
C GLN A 164 12.38 -12.07 -18.18
N ALA A 165 12.69 -11.51 -17.00
CA ALA A 165 14.02 -11.09 -16.63
C ALA A 165 14.90 -12.30 -16.19
N PRO A 166 16.24 -12.19 -16.26
CA PRO A 166 17.15 -13.17 -15.71
C PRO A 166 16.90 -13.41 -14.22
N ASN A 167 17.11 -14.66 -13.77
CA ASN A 167 16.82 -15.06 -12.39
C ASN A 167 17.55 -14.19 -11.34
N PHE A 168 18.80 -13.79 -11.58
CA PHE A 168 19.53 -12.94 -10.63
C PHE A 168 18.88 -11.56 -10.43
N MET A 169 18.29 -10.97 -11.48
CA MET A 169 17.56 -9.70 -11.37
C MET A 169 16.28 -9.87 -10.57
N GLN A 170 15.55 -10.97 -10.80
CA GLN A 170 14.35 -11.30 -10.03
C GLN A 170 14.69 -11.49 -8.54
N VAL A 171 15.79 -12.20 -8.23
CA VAL A 171 16.28 -12.43 -6.87
C VAL A 171 16.64 -11.10 -6.20
N ASN A 172 17.37 -10.21 -6.89
CA ASN A 172 17.73 -8.91 -6.34
C ASN A 172 16.48 -8.11 -5.93
N VAL A 173 15.50 -7.99 -6.85
CA VAL A 173 14.24 -7.29 -6.55
C VAL A 173 13.49 -7.94 -5.38
N ASN A 174 13.45 -9.28 -5.31
CA ASN A 174 12.81 -9.98 -4.20
C ASN A 174 13.51 -9.77 -2.86
N ASN A 175 14.84 -9.66 -2.85
CA ASN A 175 15.59 -9.33 -1.63
C ASN A 175 15.23 -7.93 -1.13
N GLU A 176 15.17 -6.94 -2.02
CA GLU A 176 14.77 -5.58 -1.63
C GLU A 176 13.33 -5.52 -1.10
N ILE A 177 12.43 -6.29 -1.70
CA ILE A 177 11.06 -6.44 -1.20
C ILE A 177 11.07 -7.06 0.21
N GLN A 178 11.86 -8.10 0.46
CA GLN A 178 11.95 -8.72 1.79
C GLN A 178 12.47 -7.75 2.84
N MET A 179 13.45 -6.91 2.51
CA MET A 179 13.96 -5.87 3.41
C MET A 179 12.85 -4.87 3.77
N ALA A 180 12.05 -4.45 2.78
CA ALA A 180 10.88 -3.61 3.02
C ALA A 180 9.81 -4.32 3.88
N GLU A 181 9.56 -5.61 3.64
CA GLU A 181 8.62 -6.41 4.43
C GLU A 181 9.06 -6.52 5.91
N ILE A 182 10.35 -6.74 6.17
CA ILE A 182 10.93 -6.77 7.53
C ILE A 182 10.76 -5.41 8.21
N PHE A 183 11.06 -4.32 7.50
CA PHE A 183 10.87 -2.98 8.04
C PHE A 183 9.40 -2.73 8.42
N LEU A 184 8.48 -3.06 7.52
CA LEU A 184 7.05 -2.87 7.73
C LEU A 184 6.52 -3.72 8.88
N HIS A 185 7.01 -4.96 9.02
CA HIS A 185 6.70 -5.80 10.15
C HIS A 185 7.04 -5.10 11.48
N ASN A 186 8.28 -4.59 11.60
CA ASN A 186 8.72 -3.91 12.82
C ASN A 186 7.93 -2.61 13.07
N LEU A 187 7.59 -1.87 12.00
CA LEU A 187 6.74 -0.69 12.08
C LEU A 187 5.31 -1.03 12.55
N MET A 188 4.76 -2.15 12.09
CA MET A 188 3.42 -2.61 12.48
C MET A 188 3.37 -3.17 13.90
N ASP A 189 4.48 -3.66 14.45
CA ASP A 189 4.57 -4.11 15.85
C ASP A 189 4.97 -2.97 16.82
N ASP A 190 5.29 -1.79 16.28
CA ASP A 190 5.72 -0.66 17.10
C ASP A 190 4.59 -0.09 17.97
N LYS A 191 4.76 -0.25 19.30
CA LYS A 191 3.82 0.23 20.31
C LYS A 191 3.78 1.75 20.45
N SER A 192 4.86 2.46 20.09
CA SER A 192 4.85 3.93 20.15
C SER A 192 3.95 4.49 19.05
N LEU A 193 3.95 3.85 17.88
CA LEU A 193 3.02 4.18 16.78
C LEU A 193 1.56 3.95 17.19
N ASP A 194 1.27 2.87 17.91
CA ASP A 194 -0.09 2.60 18.41
C ASP A 194 -0.58 3.71 19.35
N LEU A 195 0.26 4.16 20.27
CA LEU A 195 -0.07 5.26 21.18
C LEU A 195 -0.31 6.57 20.42
N GLU A 196 0.45 6.83 19.37
CA GLU A 196 0.29 8.03 18.55
C GLU A 196 -1.00 8.00 17.74
N ILE A 197 -1.34 6.85 17.16
CA ILE A 197 -2.62 6.65 16.47
C ILE A 197 -3.79 6.71 17.45
N MET A 198 -3.64 6.26 18.70
CA MET A 198 -4.68 6.42 19.73
C MET A 198 -4.93 7.91 20.05
N LYS A 199 -3.89 8.74 20.01
CA LYS A 199 -4.04 10.21 20.13
C LYS A 199 -4.82 10.78 18.94
N LEU A 200 -4.67 10.24 17.73
CA LEU A 200 -5.49 10.63 16.56
C LEU A 200 -6.97 10.50 16.87
N SER A 201 -7.40 9.32 17.32
CA SER A 201 -8.80 9.04 17.60
C SER A 201 -9.35 9.95 18.70
N SER A 202 -8.53 10.23 19.72
CA SER A 202 -8.89 11.14 20.80
C SER A 202 -9.02 12.58 20.32
N ASN A 203 -8.10 13.03 19.47
CA ASN A 203 -8.13 14.38 18.89
C ASN A 203 -9.31 14.56 17.93
N LEU A 204 -9.60 13.57 17.08
CA LEU A 204 -10.76 13.59 16.19
C LEU A 204 -12.07 13.67 16.98
N TYR A 205 -12.19 12.91 18.07
CA TYR A 205 -13.34 12.99 18.97
C TYR A 205 -13.50 14.37 19.62
N LEU A 206 -12.39 14.99 20.00
CA LEU A 206 -12.39 16.35 20.54
C LEU A 206 -12.75 17.37 19.46
N GLU A 207 -12.21 17.26 18.24
CA GLU A 207 -12.58 18.11 17.10
C GLU A 207 -14.08 18.02 16.81
N GLU A 208 -14.67 16.82 16.79
CA GLU A 208 -16.11 16.64 16.59
C GLU A 208 -16.94 17.26 17.73
N LYS A 209 -16.50 17.10 18.98
CA LYS A 209 -17.19 17.69 20.15
C LYS A 209 -17.10 19.21 20.20
N LEU A 210 -15.98 19.77 19.79
CA LEU A 210 -15.68 21.20 19.83
C LEU A 210 -16.14 21.92 18.55
N ALA A 211 -16.50 21.17 17.50
CA ALA A 211 -17.07 21.73 16.29
C ALA A 211 -18.30 22.58 16.64
N PRO A 212 -18.38 23.82 16.12
CA PRO A 212 -19.54 24.67 16.37
C PRO A 212 -20.78 23.95 15.87
N LYS A 213 -21.72 23.64 16.77
CA LYS A 213 -23.01 23.07 16.39
C LYS A 213 -23.69 24.05 15.45
N SER A 214 -23.93 23.64 14.20
CA SER A 214 -24.59 24.48 13.23
C SER A 214 -25.97 24.85 13.78
N ILE A 215 -26.15 26.14 14.09
CA ILE A 215 -27.47 26.69 14.38
C ILE A 215 -28.21 26.64 13.05
N GLN A 216 -28.99 25.59 12.82
CA GLN A 216 -29.95 25.56 11.72
C GLN A 216 -31.02 26.60 12.05
N ILE A 217 -30.80 27.85 11.62
CA ILE A 217 -31.86 28.85 11.56
C ILE A 217 -32.85 28.32 10.53
N LYS A 218 -33.96 27.74 11.00
CA LYS A 218 -35.11 27.42 10.16
C LYS A 218 -35.63 28.73 9.57
N THR A 219 -35.15 29.10 8.39
CA THR A 219 -35.77 30.14 7.58
C THR A 219 -37.17 29.65 7.20
N LYS A 220 -38.19 30.14 7.93
CA LYS A 220 -39.57 30.00 7.48
C LYS A 220 -39.67 30.73 6.14
N LEU A 221 -39.98 29.99 5.09
CA LEU A 221 -40.37 30.55 3.79
C LEU A 221 -41.63 31.39 4.00
N VAL A 222 -41.49 32.71 3.95
CA VAL A 222 -42.63 33.62 3.80
C VAL A 222 -43.08 33.48 2.35
N LYS A 223 -44.27 32.91 2.14
CA LYS A 223 -44.91 32.92 0.81
C LYS A 223 -45.29 34.37 0.50
N ILE A 224 -44.84 34.85 -0.66
CA ILE A 224 -45.32 36.08 -1.31
C ILE A 224 -46.51 35.69 -2.18
#